data_AF-E4ZR10-F1
#
_entry.id   AF-E4ZR10-F1
#
_cell.length_a   1.000
_cell.length_b   1.000
_cell.length_c   1.000
_cell.angle_alpha   90.00
_cell.angle_beta   90.00
_cell.angle_gamma   90.00
#
_symmetry.space_group_name_H-M   'P 1'
#
loop_
_entity.id
_entity.type
_entity.pdbx_description
1 polymer ?
#
loop_
_entity_poly.entity_id
_entity_poly.type
_entity_poly.pdbx_seq_one_letter_code
_entity_poly.pdbx_strand_id
1 'polypeptide(L)'
;MKILIFPQYSIPVECSITPPSFSFPFPFSFLPSQRSLEPCPRGPPSPSPAESDNLIMRLLLSLGLVLGGLTTLMYMLESHLPKFYLFTPSELHSLSLESLSLHGNDTSAVVSHIVSSLASKHPAHVNLDEEWMFNNAGGAMGAMYIIHASITEYLIIFGTAVGTEGHTGRHTADDYFHILKGEQVAYAPGKGVYEPERYPQGSVHHLKRGEVKQYKMGSSCFALEYARGWIPPMLFFGYADTLSSTLDFPTLWRTTWVTGREMLGNLAVGKL
;
A
#
# COMPACT_ATOMS: atom_id res chain seq x y z
N MET A 1 -3.05 -25.09 -38.77
CA MET A 1 -2.49 -25.98 -39.81
C MET A 1 -1.84 -25.07 -40.84
N LYS A 2 -0.52 -24.93 -41.01
CA LYS A 2 0.61 -25.85 -40.88
C LYS A 2 1.73 -25.27 -39.99
N ILE A 3 2.38 -26.19 -39.29
CA ILE A 3 3.59 -26.04 -38.47
C ILE A 3 4.80 -26.05 -39.42
N LEU A 4 5.75 -25.14 -39.22
CA LEU A 4 7.08 -25.20 -39.84
C LEU A 4 8.12 -25.34 -38.72
N ILE A 5 8.85 -26.45 -38.79
CA ILE A 5 9.90 -26.90 -37.89
C ILE A 5 11.22 -26.25 -38.35
N PHE A 6 11.94 -25.59 -37.45
CA PHE A 6 13.33 -25.15 -37.66
C PHE A 6 14.30 -26.09 -36.93
N PRO A 7 15.46 -26.45 -37.52
CA PRO A 7 16.46 -27.26 -36.84
C PRO A 7 17.37 -26.39 -35.96
N GLN A 8 17.72 -26.92 -34.79
CA GLN A 8 18.74 -26.37 -33.88
C GLN A 8 20.14 -26.62 -34.44
N TYR A 9 20.95 -25.57 -34.58
CA TYR A 9 22.40 -25.67 -34.77
C TYR A 9 23.10 -25.11 -33.54
N SER A 10 23.90 -25.97 -32.90
CA SER A 10 24.76 -25.67 -31.77
C SER A 10 26.04 -24.98 -32.24
N ILE A 11 26.40 -23.85 -31.63
CA ILE A 11 27.67 -23.15 -31.83
C ILE A 11 28.65 -23.64 -30.75
N PRO A 12 29.85 -24.16 -31.09
CA PRO A 12 30.91 -24.35 -30.10
C PRO A 12 31.70 -23.03 -29.91
N VAL A 13 31.93 -22.67 -28.66
CA VAL A 13 32.76 -21.53 -28.24
C VAL A 13 34.21 -22.01 -28.14
N GLU A 14 35.09 -21.47 -28.98
CA GLU A 14 36.53 -21.78 -28.98
C GLU A 14 37.28 -20.61 -28.32
N CYS A 15 37.84 -20.83 -27.12
CA CYS A 15 38.68 -19.86 -26.43
C CYS A 15 40.14 -19.98 -26.92
N SER A 16 40.63 -18.98 -27.64
CA SER A 16 42.06 -18.77 -27.88
C SER A 16 42.51 -17.51 -27.15
N ILE A 17 43.48 -17.64 -26.24
CA ILE A 17 44.18 -16.51 -25.61
C ILE A 17 45.67 -16.69 -25.92
N THR A 18 46.19 -15.89 -26.84
CA THR A 18 47.63 -15.70 -27.04
C THR A 18 48.06 -14.41 -26.32
N PRO A 19 49.14 -14.38 -25.52
CA PRO A 19 49.67 -13.15 -24.95
C PRO A 19 50.66 -12.47 -25.93
N PRO A 20 50.85 -11.14 -25.86
CA PRO A 20 51.82 -10.43 -26.68
C PRO A 20 53.25 -10.58 -26.14
N SER A 21 54.22 -10.65 -27.04
CA SER A 21 55.65 -10.78 -26.77
C SER A 21 56.31 -9.42 -26.46
N PHE A 22 56.98 -9.32 -25.31
CA PHE A 22 57.94 -8.26 -24.98
C PHE A 22 59.36 -8.80 -25.12
N SER A 23 60.21 -8.10 -25.86
CA SER A 23 61.60 -8.45 -26.15
C SER A 23 62.57 -7.75 -25.18
N PHE A 24 63.38 -8.53 -24.45
CA PHE A 24 64.61 -8.07 -23.78
C PHE A 24 65.77 -9.03 -24.12
N PRO A 25 67.01 -8.54 -24.26
CA PRO A 25 68.13 -9.36 -24.73
C PRO A 25 68.95 -9.89 -23.55
N PHE A 26 68.90 -11.20 -23.28
CA PHE A 26 69.95 -11.92 -22.55
C PHE A 26 70.04 -13.36 -23.08
N PRO A 27 71.24 -13.94 -23.23
CA PRO A 27 71.41 -15.26 -23.79
C PRO A 27 71.33 -16.30 -22.67
N PHE A 28 70.18 -16.95 -22.51
CA PHE A 28 70.10 -18.22 -21.80
C PHE A 28 69.32 -19.21 -22.66
N SER A 29 70.03 -20.19 -23.19
CA SER A 29 69.51 -21.35 -23.89
C SER A 29 68.77 -22.26 -22.90
N PHE A 30 67.44 -22.20 -22.90
CA PHE A 30 66.58 -23.20 -22.26
C PHE A 30 65.90 -24.06 -23.33
N LEU A 31 66.15 -25.37 -23.28
CA LEU A 31 65.41 -26.36 -24.06
C LEU A 31 63.91 -26.31 -23.70
N PRO A 32 62.99 -26.48 -24.66
CA PRO A 32 61.57 -26.55 -24.35
C PRO A 32 61.26 -27.90 -23.68
N SER A 33 60.93 -27.86 -22.38
CA SER A 33 60.29 -28.98 -21.69
C SER A 33 58.85 -29.09 -22.21
N GLN A 34 58.52 -30.21 -22.85
CA GLN A 34 57.13 -30.56 -23.20
C GLN A 34 56.31 -30.65 -21.90
N ARG A 35 55.57 -29.60 -21.56
CA ARG A 35 54.54 -29.65 -20.53
C ARG A 35 53.28 -30.19 -21.19
N SER A 36 52.90 -31.42 -20.85
CA SER A 36 51.61 -32.01 -21.18
C SER A 36 50.50 -31.09 -20.71
N LEU A 37 49.55 -30.78 -21.61
CA LEU A 37 48.32 -30.07 -21.28
C LEU A 37 47.54 -30.92 -20.27
N GLU A 38 47.46 -30.50 -19.01
CA GLU A 38 46.52 -31.10 -18.07
C GLU A 38 45.08 -30.72 -18.47
N PRO A 39 44.13 -31.66 -18.49
CA PRO A 39 42.73 -31.34 -18.74
C PRO A 39 42.20 -30.42 -17.64
N CYS A 40 41.45 -29.38 -18.01
CA CYS A 40 40.70 -28.56 -17.05
C CYS A 40 39.87 -29.47 -16.11
N PRO A 41 39.84 -29.18 -14.79
CA PRO A 41 39.01 -29.93 -13.87
C PRO A 41 37.56 -29.90 -14.34
N ARG A 42 36.95 -31.08 -14.49
CA ARG A 42 35.52 -31.21 -14.81
C ARG A 42 34.73 -30.49 -13.73
N GLY A 43 33.96 -29.47 -14.12
CA GLY A 43 33.00 -28.83 -13.24
C GLY A 43 32.01 -29.85 -12.67
N PRO A 44 31.34 -29.52 -11.55
CA PRO A 44 30.38 -30.44 -10.93
C PRO A 44 29.32 -30.88 -11.96
N PRO A 45 28.90 -32.15 -11.96
CA PRO A 45 27.90 -32.64 -12.90
C PRO A 45 26.57 -31.89 -12.70
N SER A 46 25.95 -31.49 -13.81
CA SER A 46 24.59 -30.95 -13.80
C SER A 46 23.61 -31.99 -13.25
N PRO A 47 22.60 -31.58 -12.45
CA PRO A 47 21.63 -32.51 -11.88
C PRO A 47 20.91 -33.29 -12.97
N SER A 48 20.59 -34.55 -12.69
CA SER A 48 19.87 -35.41 -13.64
C SER A 48 18.42 -34.92 -13.83
N PRO A 49 17.77 -35.18 -14.99
CA PRO A 49 16.39 -34.76 -15.23
C PRO A 49 15.40 -35.23 -14.14
N ALA A 50 15.60 -36.42 -13.59
CA ALA A 50 14.77 -36.94 -12.50
C ALA A 50 15.00 -36.20 -11.16
N GLU A 51 16.19 -35.67 -10.93
CA GLU A 51 16.51 -34.89 -9.74
C GLU A 51 15.93 -33.46 -9.83
N SER A 52 15.97 -32.85 -11.02
CA SER A 52 15.30 -31.57 -11.29
C SER A 52 13.78 -31.67 -11.17
N ASP A 53 13.17 -32.75 -11.67
CA ASP A 53 11.71 -32.94 -11.62
C ASP A 53 11.23 -33.14 -10.16
N ASN A 54 12.00 -33.85 -9.35
CA ASN A 54 11.72 -34.02 -7.92
C ASN A 54 11.88 -32.71 -7.13
N LEU A 55 12.85 -31.87 -7.47
CA LEU A 55 13.02 -30.55 -6.87
C LEU A 55 11.86 -29.62 -7.23
N ILE A 56 11.45 -29.58 -8.51
CA ILE A 56 10.31 -28.79 -8.98
C ILE A 56 9.02 -29.24 -8.29
N MET A 57 8.77 -30.56 -8.23
CA MET A 57 7.60 -31.12 -7.52
C MET A 57 7.57 -30.72 -6.04
N ARG A 58 8.69 -30.82 -5.32
CA ARG A 58 8.78 -30.39 -3.92
C ARG A 58 8.52 -28.89 -3.75
N LEU A 59 9.05 -28.06 -4.64
CA LEU A 59 8.83 -26.62 -4.63
C LEU A 59 7.36 -26.28 -4.87
N LEU A 60 6.73 -26.89 -5.89
CA LEU A 60 5.30 -26.70 -6.18
C LEU A 60 4.42 -27.16 -5.02
N LEU A 61 4.74 -28.29 -4.38
CA LEU A 61 4.02 -28.77 -3.20
C LEU A 61 4.20 -27.80 -2.02
N SER A 62 5.42 -27.33 -1.75
CA SER A 62 5.66 -26.36 -0.68
C SER A 62 4.92 -25.05 -0.91
N LEU A 63 4.93 -24.55 -2.14
CA LEU A 63 4.21 -23.33 -2.51
C LEU A 63 2.69 -23.53 -2.39
N GLY A 64 2.17 -24.67 -2.84
CA GLY A 64 0.76 -25.02 -2.71
C GLY A 64 0.31 -25.09 -1.24
N LEU A 65 1.14 -25.67 -0.36
CA LEU A 65 0.86 -25.73 1.08
C LEU A 65 0.91 -24.35 1.73
N VAL A 66 1.92 -23.54 1.42
CA VAL A 66 2.04 -22.17 1.95
C VAL A 66 0.87 -21.30 1.49
N LEU A 67 0.52 -21.35 0.20
CA LEU A 67 -0.63 -20.64 -0.35
C LEU A 67 -1.93 -21.12 0.29
N GLY A 68 -2.16 -22.43 0.36
CA GLY A 68 -3.36 -23.00 0.98
C GLY A 68 -3.50 -22.60 2.45
N GLY A 69 -2.40 -22.65 3.21
CA GLY A 69 -2.36 -22.19 4.59
C GLY A 69 -2.63 -20.70 4.73
N LEU A 70 -1.97 -19.86 3.93
CA LEU A 70 -2.15 -18.41 3.94
C LEU A 70 -3.57 -18.01 3.54
N THR A 71 -4.13 -18.60 2.48
CA THR A 71 -5.51 -18.34 2.05
C THR A 71 -6.52 -18.74 3.13
N THR A 72 -6.32 -19.90 3.77
CA THR A 72 -7.18 -20.33 4.87
C THR A 72 -7.11 -19.36 6.06
N LEU A 73 -5.90 -18.94 6.43
CA LEU A 73 -5.70 -17.96 7.50
C LEU A 73 -6.35 -16.61 7.15
N MET A 74 -6.15 -16.11 5.94
CA MET A 74 -6.76 -14.85 5.50
C MET A 74 -8.28 -14.93 5.46
N TYR A 75 -8.86 -16.04 4.99
CA TYR A 75 -10.30 -16.26 5.02
C TYR A 75 -10.85 -16.29 6.46
N MET A 76 -10.11 -16.93 7.38
CA MET A 76 -10.47 -16.95 8.79
C MET A 76 -10.42 -15.55 9.40
N LEU A 77 -9.34 -14.79 9.16
CA LEU A 77 -9.19 -13.42 9.68
C LEU A 77 -10.26 -12.49 9.10
N GLU A 78 -10.53 -12.59 7.80
CA GLU A 78 -11.57 -11.82 7.11
C GLU A 78 -12.97 -12.09 7.70
N SER A 79 -13.31 -13.34 7.99
CA SER A 79 -14.59 -13.67 8.64
C SER A 79 -14.73 -13.11 10.06
N HIS A 80 -13.61 -12.78 10.71
CA HIS A 80 -13.54 -12.24 12.06
C HIS A 80 -13.26 -10.75 12.11
N LEU A 81 -13.09 -10.09 10.95
CA LEU A 81 -12.75 -8.68 10.83
C LEU A 81 -13.63 -7.76 11.68
N PRO A 82 -14.97 -7.95 11.73
CA PRO A 82 -15.84 -7.12 12.56
C PRO A 82 -15.55 -7.15 14.06
N LYS A 83 -14.90 -8.21 14.57
CA LYS A 83 -14.54 -8.32 16.00
C LYS A 83 -13.33 -7.47 16.36
N PHE A 84 -12.54 -7.05 15.36
CA PHE A 84 -11.39 -6.20 15.57
C PHE A 84 -11.74 -4.72 15.53
N TYR A 85 -12.98 -4.35 15.15
CA TYR A 85 -13.36 -2.95 15.05
C TYR A 85 -13.62 -2.32 16.42
N LEU A 86 -12.95 -1.19 16.66
CA LEU A 86 -13.12 -0.34 17.83
C LEU A 86 -14.30 0.62 17.64
N PHE A 87 -14.46 1.13 16.43
CA PHE A 87 -15.48 2.14 16.12
C PHE A 87 -16.64 1.57 15.30
N THR A 88 -17.77 2.28 15.31
CA THR A 88 -18.95 1.97 14.49
C THR A 88 -19.36 3.18 13.65
N PRO A 89 -19.77 3.00 12.38
CA PRO A 89 -20.18 4.13 11.55
C PRO A 89 -21.33 4.95 12.15
N SER A 90 -22.25 4.30 12.87
CA SER A 90 -23.39 4.96 13.52
C SER A 90 -22.97 5.85 14.69
N GLU A 91 -22.00 5.43 15.50
CA GLU A 91 -21.55 6.26 16.63
C GLU A 91 -20.75 7.47 16.13
N LEU A 92 -19.90 7.28 15.12
CA LEU A 92 -19.11 8.37 14.53
C LEU A 92 -20.02 9.38 13.82
N HIS A 93 -21.07 8.90 13.14
CA HIS A 93 -22.06 9.80 12.55
C HIS A 93 -22.80 10.61 13.62
N SER A 94 -23.25 9.94 14.70
CA SER A 94 -23.96 10.60 15.79
C SER A 94 -23.07 11.65 16.47
N LEU A 95 -21.81 11.30 16.76
CA LEU A 95 -20.82 12.21 17.34
C LEU A 95 -20.51 13.40 16.40
N SER A 96 -20.44 13.17 15.09
CA SER A 96 -20.25 14.23 14.11
C SER A 96 -21.42 15.22 14.13
N LEU A 97 -22.67 14.71 14.10
CA LEU A 97 -23.86 15.54 14.18
C LEU A 97 -23.98 16.31 15.49
N GLU A 98 -23.68 15.66 16.62
CA GLU A 98 -23.63 16.31 17.93
C GLU A 98 -22.63 17.47 17.94
N SER A 99 -21.40 17.22 17.49
CA SER A 99 -20.34 18.24 17.43
C SER A 99 -20.72 19.42 16.53
N LEU A 100 -21.36 19.14 15.39
CA LEU A 100 -21.90 20.17 14.49
C LEU A 100 -23.04 20.96 15.13
N SER A 101 -23.90 20.33 15.93
CA SER A 101 -24.97 21.02 16.63
C SER A 101 -24.45 21.99 17.70
N LEU A 102 -23.33 21.65 18.34
CA LEU A 102 -22.70 22.46 19.39
C LEU A 102 -21.87 23.61 18.83
N HIS A 103 -21.18 23.40 17.70
CA HIS A 103 -20.14 24.30 17.21
C HIS A 103 -20.39 24.85 15.80
N GLY A 104 -21.40 24.35 15.09
CA GLY A 104 -21.78 24.82 13.76
C GLY A 104 -20.63 24.73 12.76
N ASN A 105 -20.22 25.88 12.23
CA ASN A 105 -19.17 26.00 11.21
C ASN A 105 -17.76 26.22 11.76
N ASP A 106 -17.57 26.23 13.08
CA ASP A 106 -16.24 26.26 13.69
C ASP A 106 -15.62 24.85 13.63
N THR A 107 -14.90 24.57 12.55
CA THR A 107 -14.28 23.26 12.31
C THR A 107 -13.28 22.88 13.40
N SER A 108 -12.55 23.85 13.98
CA SER A 108 -11.57 23.57 15.02
C SER A 108 -12.27 23.09 16.29
N ALA A 109 -13.33 23.77 16.71
CA ALA A 109 -14.14 23.36 17.85
C ALA A 109 -14.85 22.01 17.60
N VAL A 110 -15.38 21.77 16.39
CA VAL A 110 -15.96 20.47 16.00
C VAL A 110 -14.94 19.35 16.14
N VAL A 111 -13.73 19.50 15.57
CA VAL A 111 -12.67 18.48 15.64
C VAL A 111 -12.24 18.24 17.09
N SER A 112 -12.04 19.30 17.86
CA SER A 112 -11.65 19.21 19.28
C SER A 112 -12.70 18.45 20.11
N HIS A 113 -13.99 18.71 19.88
CA HIS A 113 -15.08 17.98 20.54
C HIS A 113 -15.10 16.50 20.18
N ILE A 114 -14.92 16.17 18.89
CA ILE A 114 -14.85 14.77 18.42
C ILE A 114 -13.69 14.03 19.10
N VAL A 115 -12.47 14.59 19.04
CA VAL A 115 -11.27 13.94 19.56
C VAL A 115 -11.36 13.74 21.07
N SER A 116 -11.79 14.76 21.83
CA SER A 116 -11.94 14.66 23.28
C SER A 116 -13.02 13.65 23.70
N SER A 117 -14.13 13.59 22.96
CA SER A 117 -15.20 12.60 23.19
C SER A 117 -14.73 11.17 22.92
N LEU A 118 -13.97 10.97 21.84
CA LEU A 118 -13.39 9.67 21.51
C LEU A 118 -12.34 9.25 22.53
N ALA A 119 -11.44 10.16 22.94
CA ALA A 119 -10.41 9.88 23.93
C ALA A 119 -11.01 9.52 25.30
N SER A 120 -12.16 10.10 25.65
CA SER A 120 -12.88 9.74 26.88
C SER A 120 -13.43 8.31 26.84
N LYS A 121 -13.84 7.82 25.66
CA LYS A 121 -14.38 6.45 25.47
C LYS A 121 -13.29 5.41 25.20
N HIS A 122 -12.22 5.79 24.51
CA HIS A 122 -11.15 4.92 24.03
C HIS A 122 -9.76 5.51 24.31
N PRO A 123 -9.39 5.75 25.58
CA PRO A 123 -8.21 6.52 25.95
C PRO A 123 -6.88 5.93 25.47
N ALA A 124 -6.81 4.62 25.25
CA ALA A 124 -5.60 3.93 24.78
C ALA A 124 -5.44 3.93 23.25
N HIS A 125 -6.45 4.38 22.50
CA HIS A 125 -6.53 4.19 21.04
C HIS A 125 -6.70 5.50 20.28
N VAL A 126 -6.67 6.64 20.96
CA VAL A 126 -6.88 7.95 20.37
C VAL A 126 -5.60 8.79 20.52
N ASN A 127 -5.05 9.21 19.39
CA ASN A 127 -3.93 10.13 19.33
C ASN A 127 -4.41 11.57 19.59
N LEU A 128 -3.95 12.14 20.69
CA LEU A 128 -4.27 13.52 21.08
C LEU A 128 -3.30 14.56 20.49
N ASP A 129 -2.20 14.12 19.87
CA ASP A 129 -1.26 15.02 19.21
C ASP A 129 -1.77 15.40 17.82
N GLU A 130 -2.21 16.66 17.66
CA GLU A 130 -2.81 17.19 16.42
C GLU A 130 -1.73 17.47 15.36
N GLU A 131 -1.16 16.40 14.83
CA GLU A 131 -0.12 16.44 13.79
C GLU A 131 -0.77 16.43 12.40
N TRP A 132 -0.74 17.56 11.70
CA TRP A 132 -1.22 17.68 10.31
C TRP A 132 -0.14 17.38 9.29
N MET A 133 -0.49 16.64 8.23
CA MET A 133 0.36 16.40 7.07
C MET A 133 -0.44 16.48 5.77
N PHE A 134 0.24 16.88 4.68
CA PHE A 134 -0.37 16.78 3.36
C PHE A 134 -0.54 15.31 2.96
N ASN A 135 -1.62 15.04 2.24
CA ASN A 135 -1.94 13.75 1.65
C ASN A 135 -2.21 13.94 0.16
N ASN A 136 -1.41 13.30 -0.69
CA ASN A 136 -1.52 13.35 -2.14
C ASN A 136 -1.78 11.93 -2.65
N ALA A 137 -2.98 11.70 -3.20
CA ALA A 137 -3.37 10.39 -3.72
C ALA A 137 -4.48 10.52 -4.77
N GLY A 138 -4.41 9.73 -5.85
CA GLY A 138 -5.44 9.68 -6.89
C GLY A 138 -5.62 10.99 -7.66
N GLY A 139 -4.60 11.84 -7.72
CA GLY A 139 -4.66 13.19 -8.27
C GLY A 139 -5.24 14.24 -7.32
N ALA A 140 -5.76 13.82 -6.16
CA ALA A 140 -6.25 14.73 -5.14
C ALA A 140 -5.15 15.10 -4.14
N MET A 141 -5.26 16.32 -3.61
CA MET A 141 -4.43 16.84 -2.52
C MET A 141 -5.32 17.37 -1.40
N GLY A 142 -5.04 16.94 -0.18
CA GLY A 142 -5.64 17.47 1.04
C GLY A 142 -4.65 17.48 2.19
N ALA A 143 -5.13 17.78 3.38
CA ALA A 143 -4.40 17.61 4.62
C ALA A 143 -5.13 16.59 5.48
N MET A 144 -4.37 15.81 6.24
CA MET A 144 -4.90 14.84 7.18
C MET A 144 -4.32 15.00 8.58
N TYR A 145 -5.11 14.63 9.57
CA TYR A 145 -4.71 14.46 10.97
C TYR A 145 -5.17 13.08 11.45
N ILE A 146 -4.22 12.25 11.89
CA ILE A 146 -4.47 10.88 12.33
C ILE A 146 -4.93 10.85 13.79
N ILE A 147 -6.19 10.47 14.02
CA ILE A 147 -6.79 10.27 15.34
C ILE A 147 -6.56 8.82 15.81
N HIS A 148 -6.66 7.85 14.90
CA HIS A 148 -6.41 6.43 15.17
C HIS A 148 -5.86 5.74 13.92
N ALA A 149 -4.93 4.80 14.10
CA ALA A 149 -4.53 3.87 13.04
C ALA A 149 -4.17 2.51 13.63
N SER A 150 -4.69 1.44 13.01
CA SER A 150 -4.39 0.03 13.27
C SER A 150 -4.32 -0.74 11.95
N ILE A 151 -4.10 -2.06 11.99
CA ILE A 151 -4.11 -2.91 10.79
C ILE A 151 -5.52 -3.02 10.22
N THR A 152 -6.56 -2.90 11.06
CA THR A 152 -7.96 -3.08 10.65
C THR A 152 -8.80 -1.82 10.56
N GLU A 153 -8.34 -0.69 11.11
CA GLU A 153 -9.07 0.58 11.09
C GLU A 153 -8.14 1.79 11.05
N TYR A 154 -8.60 2.88 10.44
CA TYR A 154 -8.10 4.21 10.76
C TYR A 154 -9.25 5.19 10.97
N LEU A 155 -8.97 6.23 11.74
CA LEU A 155 -9.84 7.38 11.89
C LEU A 155 -8.98 8.64 11.75
N ILE A 156 -9.31 9.48 10.77
CA ILE A 156 -8.58 10.71 10.50
C ILE A 156 -9.54 11.88 10.31
N ILE A 157 -9.06 13.10 10.50
CA ILE A 157 -9.67 14.24 9.83
C ILE A 157 -8.98 14.39 8.49
N PHE A 158 -9.75 14.39 7.40
CA PHE A 158 -9.24 14.69 6.06
C PHE A 158 -10.00 15.88 5.48
N GLY A 159 -9.30 16.75 4.76
CA GLY A 159 -9.96 17.82 4.04
C GLY A 159 -9.02 18.73 3.29
N THR A 160 -9.59 19.81 2.79
CA THR A 160 -8.88 20.85 2.05
C THR A 160 -9.49 22.21 2.37
N ALA A 161 -8.65 23.22 2.50
CA ALA A 161 -9.10 24.61 2.65
C ALA A 161 -9.38 25.29 1.30
N VAL A 162 -8.84 24.75 0.19
CA VAL A 162 -8.81 25.39 -1.13
C VAL A 162 -9.53 24.60 -2.22
N GLY A 163 -9.94 23.36 -1.92
CA GLY A 163 -10.60 22.45 -2.84
C GLY A 163 -9.67 21.37 -3.38
N THR A 164 -10.26 20.28 -3.90
CA THR A 164 -9.56 19.13 -4.46
C THR A 164 -10.49 18.26 -5.31
N GLU A 165 -9.93 17.47 -6.21
CA GLU A 165 -10.66 16.54 -7.08
C GLU A 165 -9.75 15.38 -7.47
N GLY A 166 -10.28 14.16 -7.52
CA GLY A 166 -9.48 13.00 -7.89
C GLY A 166 -10.25 11.69 -7.90
N HIS A 167 -9.48 10.62 -8.05
CA HIS A 167 -9.93 9.24 -7.97
C HIS A 167 -9.98 8.79 -6.51
N THR A 168 -11.06 8.14 -6.06
CA THR A 168 -11.17 7.71 -4.65
C THR A 168 -10.18 6.62 -4.26
N GLY A 169 -9.72 5.83 -5.22
CA GLY A 169 -8.94 4.62 -4.98
C GLY A 169 -9.83 3.38 -4.91
N ARG A 170 -9.22 2.20 -5.12
CA ARG A 170 -9.89 0.90 -4.95
C ARG A 170 -9.34 0.24 -3.70
N HIS A 171 -10.10 0.31 -2.61
CA HIS A 171 -9.60 -0.06 -1.29
C HIS A 171 -10.07 -1.44 -0.84
N THR A 172 -9.28 -2.03 0.07
CA THR A 172 -9.56 -3.27 0.80
C THR A 172 -10.34 -3.05 2.09
N ALA A 173 -10.94 -1.88 2.25
CA ALA A 173 -11.75 -1.47 3.38
C ALA A 173 -12.98 -0.70 2.90
N ASP A 174 -14.02 -0.66 3.72
CA ASP A 174 -15.08 0.34 3.62
C ASP A 174 -14.55 1.66 4.17
N ASP A 175 -14.96 2.77 3.57
CA ASP A 175 -14.55 4.11 3.95
C ASP A 175 -15.77 5.04 4.09
N TYR A 176 -15.82 5.82 5.17
CA TYR A 176 -16.94 6.66 5.57
C TYR A 176 -16.45 8.09 5.78
N PHE A 177 -16.92 9.01 4.94
CA PHE A 177 -16.65 10.43 5.09
C PHE A 177 -17.85 11.10 5.74
N HIS A 178 -17.76 11.38 7.04
CA HIS A 178 -18.74 12.20 7.75
C HIS A 178 -18.42 13.68 7.51
N ILE A 179 -19.22 14.37 6.70
CA ILE A 179 -18.90 15.72 6.23
C ILE A 179 -19.09 16.73 7.37
N LEU A 180 -17.98 17.28 7.88
CA LEU A 180 -17.96 18.25 8.98
C LEU A 180 -18.06 19.69 8.49
N LYS A 181 -17.63 19.98 7.26
CA LYS A 181 -17.72 21.31 6.65
C LYS A 181 -17.79 21.18 5.14
N GLY A 182 -18.53 22.08 4.50
CA GLY A 182 -18.59 22.16 3.04
C GLY A 182 -19.47 21.09 2.40
N GLU A 183 -19.14 20.72 1.17
CA GLU A 183 -19.80 19.70 0.38
C GLU A 183 -18.76 18.83 -0.32
N GLN A 184 -18.94 17.51 -0.27
CA GLN A 184 -18.26 16.56 -1.14
C GLN A 184 -19.25 16.13 -2.23
N VAL A 185 -18.79 16.05 -3.47
CA VAL A 185 -19.54 15.43 -4.57
C VAL A 185 -18.80 14.22 -5.08
N ALA A 186 -19.54 13.19 -5.49
CA ALA A 186 -18.97 11.97 -6.03
C ALA A 186 -19.71 11.51 -7.28
N TYR A 187 -19.03 10.79 -8.14
CA TYR A 187 -19.58 10.26 -9.37
C TYR A 187 -18.97 8.90 -9.69
N ALA A 188 -19.84 7.91 -9.90
CA ALA A 188 -19.49 6.61 -10.43
C ALA A 188 -20.05 6.48 -11.85
N PRO A 189 -19.24 6.22 -12.88
CA PRO A 189 -19.74 6.07 -14.24
C PRO A 189 -20.63 4.82 -14.36
N GLY A 190 -21.81 4.97 -14.96
CA GLY A 190 -22.76 3.87 -15.14
C GLY A 190 -23.82 4.19 -16.21
N LYS A 191 -24.44 3.15 -16.79
CA LYS A 191 -25.51 3.33 -17.78
C LYS A 191 -26.67 4.11 -17.15
N GLY A 192 -26.95 5.31 -17.69
CA GLY A 192 -28.02 6.18 -17.20
C GLY A 192 -27.64 7.05 -16.00
N VAL A 193 -26.38 7.04 -15.56
CA VAL A 193 -25.88 7.90 -14.47
C VAL A 193 -25.19 9.11 -15.09
N TYR A 194 -25.82 10.28 -14.98
CA TYR A 194 -25.30 11.54 -15.51
C TYR A 194 -25.22 12.66 -14.46
N GLU A 195 -25.80 12.43 -13.27
CA GLU A 195 -25.82 13.38 -12.17
C GLU A 195 -24.87 12.93 -11.06
N PRO A 196 -24.23 13.88 -10.35
CA PRO A 196 -23.38 13.55 -9.22
C PRO A 196 -24.19 13.23 -7.96
N GLU A 197 -23.62 12.38 -7.11
CA GLU A 197 -24.02 12.25 -5.73
C GLU A 197 -23.50 13.47 -4.94
N ARG A 198 -24.31 14.01 -4.03
CA ARG A 198 -23.99 15.19 -3.24
C ARG A 198 -24.06 14.89 -1.76
N TYR A 199 -23.00 15.25 -1.05
CA TYR A 199 -22.81 15.02 0.37
C TYR A 199 -22.54 16.36 1.06
N PRO A 200 -23.59 17.11 1.47
CA PRO A 200 -23.44 18.35 2.22
C PRO A 200 -23.01 18.08 3.67
N GLN A 201 -22.66 19.15 4.40
CA GLN A 201 -22.36 19.09 5.83
C GLN A 201 -23.44 18.33 6.62
N GLY A 202 -22.99 17.45 7.51
CA GLY A 202 -23.84 16.56 8.30
C GLY A 202 -24.24 15.27 7.59
N SER A 203 -23.91 15.09 6.31
CA SER A 203 -24.15 13.82 5.59
C SER A 203 -22.96 12.85 5.70
N VAL A 204 -23.13 11.64 5.17
CA VAL A 204 -22.08 10.61 5.11
C VAL A 204 -21.94 10.09 3.69
N HIS A 205 -20.74 10.17 3.13
CA HIS A 205 -20.39 9.45 1.92
C HIS A 205 -19.77 8.10 2.30
N HIS A 206 -20.48 7.01 2.02
CA HIS A 206 -19.99 5.64 2.23
C HIS A 206 -19.43 5.11 0.90
N LEU A 207 -18.11 4.95 0.85
CA LEU A 207 -17.41 4.28 -0.23
C LEU A 207 -17.19 2.82 0.15
N LYS A 208 -17.89 1.90 -0.54
CA LYS A 208 -17.79 0.48 -0.23
C LYS A 208 -16.46 -0.10 -0.70
N ARG A 209 -16.00 -1.11 0.02
CA ARG A 209 -14.81 -1.88 -0.35
C ARG A 209 -14.86 -2.31 -1.82
N GLY A 210 -13.79 -2.04 -2.55
CA GLY A 210 -13.64 -2.39 -3.97
C GLY A 210 -14.35 -1.46 -4.97
N GLU A 211 -15.24 -0.58 -4.52
CA GLU A 211 -15.85 0.45 -5.37
C GLU A 211 -14.86 1.59 -5.64
N VAL A 212 -15.10 2.30 -6.74
CA VAL A 212 -14.30 3.45 -7.16
C VAL A 212 -15.23 4.56 -7.63
N LYS A 213 -14.90 5.80 -7.28
CA LYS A 213 -15.59 6.99 -7.77
C LYS A 213 -14.58 8.07 -8.14
N GLN A 214 -15.01 9.00 -8.97
CA GLN A 214 -14.45 10.34 -8.96
C GLN A 214 -15.06 11.07 -7.77
N TYR A 215 -14.27 11.85 -7.04
CA TYR A 215 -14.80 12.73 -6.00
C TYR A 215 -14.21 14.12 -6.12
N LYS A 216 -14.92 15.09 -5.57
CA LYS A 216 -14.50 16.49 -5.53
C LYS A 216 -14.97 17.14 -4.23
N MET A 217 -14.09 17.92 -3.64
CA MET A 217 -14.39 18.92 -2.63
C MET A 217 -14.15 20.27 -3.27
N GLY A 218 -15.19 20.92 -3.80
CA GLY A 218 -15.01 22.06 -4.72
C GLY A 218 -14.44 23.34 -4.08
N SER A 219 -14.49 23.42 -2.75
CA SER A 219 -13.98 24.54 -1.95
C SER A 219 -13.53 24.00 -0.58
N SER A 220 -13.53 24.83 0.47
CA SER A 220 -13.21 24.36 1.82
C SER A 220 -14.17 23.26 2.27
N CYS A 221 -13.64 22.06 2.49
CA CYS A 221 -14.39 20.88 2.89
C CYS A 221 -13.52 20.01 3.81
N PHE A 222 -14.11 19.54 4.91
CA PHE A 222 -13.44 18.67 5.88
C PHE A 222 -14.41 17.57 6.32
N ALA A 223 -13.89 16.38 6.52
CA ALA A 223 -14.63 15.21 6.95
C ALA A 223 -13.88 14.47 8.07
N LEU A 224 -14.64 13.86 8.98
CA LEU A 224 -14.14 12.75 9.78
C LEU A 224 -14.20 11.51 8.87
N GLU A 225 -13.04 11.01 8.50
CA GLU A 225 -12.88 9.87 7.60
C GLU A 225 -12.55 8.63 8.42
N TYR A 226 -13.41 7.61 8.29
CA TYR A 226 -13.28 6.35 8.99
C TYR A 226 -13.22 5.20 8.00
N ALA A 227 -12.11 4.48 7.99
CA ALA A 227 -11.99 3.26 7.23
C ALA A 227 -11.94 2.03 8.14
N ARG A 228 -12.61 0.96 7.70
CA ARG A 228 -12.62 -0.34 8.38
C ARG A 228 -12.46 -1.48 7.38
N GLY A 229 -11.46 -2.31 7.63
CA GLY A 229 -11.02 -3.37 6.73
C GLY A 229 -9.50 -3.49 6.77
N TRP A 230 -8.88 -4.13 5.79
CA TRP A 230 -7.41 -4.21 5.80
C TRP A 230 -6.81 -2.87 5.35
N ILE A 231 -6.19 -2.15 6.28
CA ILE A 231 -5.63 -0.81 6.04
C ILE A 231 -4.28 -0.82 5.31
N PRO A 232 -3.30 -1.70 5.64
CA PRO A 232 -1.98 -1.61 5.02
C PRO A 232 -1.97 -1.63 3.47
N PRO A 233 -2.83 -2.42 2.78
CA PRO A 233 -2.89 -2.35 1.32
C PRO A 233 -3.37 -0.99 0.76
N MET A 234 -4.09 -0.18 1.54
CA MET A 234 -4.52 1.16 1.11
C MET A 234 -3.35 2.15 1.03
N LEU A 235 -2.29 1.94 1.82
CA LEU A 235 -1.12 2.83 1.86
C LEU A 235 -0.39 2.91 0.51
N PHE A 236 -0.43 1.86 -0.30
CA PHE A 236 0.15 1.90 -1.65
C PHE A 236 -0.51 2.96 -2.53
N PHE A 237 -1.84 3.12 -2.43
CA PHE A 237 -2.56 4.19 -3.09
C PHE A 237 -2.24 5.54 -2.45
N GLY A 238 -2.25 5.62 -1.12
CA GLY A 238 -1.94 6.83 -0.36
C GLY A 238 -0.53 7.41 -0.62
N TYR A 239 0.43 6.59 -1.03
CA TYR A 239 1.80 7.03 -1.34
C TYR A 239 2.10 7.15 -2.84
N ALA A 240 1.20 6.73 -3.71
CA ALA A 240 1.46 6.64 -5.14
C ALA A 240 1.85 8.00 -5.73
N ASP A 241 1.08 9.06 -5.46
CA ASP A 241 1.37 10.38 -6.01
C ASP A 241 2.56 11.04 -5.31
N THR A 242 2.80 10.77 -4.02
CA THR A 242 4.01 11.25 -3.36
C THR A 242 5.26 10.65 -4.00
N LEU A 243 5.24 9.37 -4.37
CA LEU A 243 6.38 8.68 -4.98
C LEU A 243 6.55 8.96 -6.48
N SER A 244 5.48 9.33 -7.19
CA SER A 244 5.49 9.45 -8.66
C SER A 244 5.16 10.84 -9.21
N SER A 245 4.66 11.75 -8.38
CA SER A 245 4.23 13.10 -8.77
C SER A 245 4.92 14.18 -7.94
N THR A 246 4.60 14.32 -6.65
CA THR A 246 5.10 15.45 -5.85
C THR A 246 6.55 15.28 -5.41
N LEU A 247 7.02 14.03 -5.24
CA LEU A 247 8.36 13.70 -4.73
C LEU A 247 8.67 14.35 -3.37
N ASP A 248 7.63 14.61 -2.58
CA ASP A 248 7.74 15.20 -1.25
C ASP A 248 8.14 14.14 -0.21
N PHE A 249 9.41 13.75 -0.24
CA PHE A 249 9.99 12.78 0.67
C PHE A 249 9.92 13.19 2.15
N PRO A 250 10.08 14.48 2.52
CA PRO A 250 9.83 14.91 3.90
C PRO A 250 8.42 14.58 4.38
N THR A 251 7.38 14.88 3.59
CA THR A 251 6.00 14.52 3.93
C THR A 251 5.82 13.00 3.96
N LEU A 252 6.37 12.26 2.99
CA LEU A 252 6.32 10.79 2.98
C LEU A 252 6.89 10.19 4.27
N TRP A 253 8.07 10.67 4.71
CA TRP A 253 8.71 10.23 5.94
C TRP A 253 7.84 10.53 7.16
N ARG A 254 7.33 11.77 7.27
CA ARG A 254 6.45 12.19 8.37
C ARG A 254 5.22 11.30 8.45
N THR A 255 4.54 11.09 7.33
CA THR A 255 3.33 10.25 7.24
C THR A 255 3.63 8.81 7.62
N THR A 256 4.72 8.23 7.08
CA THR A 256 5.14 6.86 7.40
C THR A 256 5.45 6.69 8.88
N TRP A 257 6.17 7.66 9.47
CA TRP A 257 6.52 7.64 10.89
C TRP A 257 5.30 7.70 11.79
N VAL A 258 4.40 8.68 11.56
CA VAL A 258 3.19 8.84 12.38
C VAL A 258 2.27 7.62 12.23
N THR A 259 2.01 7.18 10.99
CA THR A 259 1.18 5.99 10.73
C THR A 259 1.77 4.74 11.39
N GLY A 260 3.08 4.52 11.26
CA GLY A 260 3.77 3.39 11.88
C GLY A 260 3.74 3.45 13.41
N ARG A 261 3.96 4.63 14.01
CA ARG A 261 3.87 4.85 15.45
C ARG A 261 2.47 4.47 15.97
N GLU A 262 1.42 4.99 15.33
CA GLU A 262 0.03 4.73 15.74
C GLU A 262 -0.36 3.25 15.53
N MET A 263 -0.05 2.67 14.37
CA MET A 263 -0.35 1.25 14.09
C MET A 263 0.37 0.29 15.04
N LEU A 264 1.68 0.50 15.27
CA LEU A 264 2.45 -0.34 16.17
C LEU A 264 2.06 -0.12 17.63
N GLY A 265 1.73 1.11 18.03
CA GLY A 265 1.22 1.42 19.36
C GLY A 265 -0.10 0.70 19.65
N ASN A 266 -1.04 0.75 18.70
CA ASN A 266 -2.30 0.01 18.81
C ASN A 266 -2.09 -1.50 18.85
N LEU A 267 -1.18 -2.04 18.03
CA LEU A 267 -0.85 -3.46 18.06
C LEU A 267 -0.26 -3.90 19.40
N ALA A 268 0.59 -3.06 20.02
CA ALA A 268 1.21 -3.34 21.31
C ALA A 268 0.19 -3.42 22.46
N VAL A 269 -0.95 -2.74 22.35
CA VAL A 269 -2.06 -2.82 23.32
C VAL A 269 -3.15 -3.83 22.90
N GLY A 270 -2.85 -4.69 21.92
CA GLY A 270 -3.73 -5.79 21.50
C GLY A 270 -4.82 -5.40 20.50
N LYS A 271 -4.77 -4.18 19.94
CA LYS A 271 -5.67 -3.76 18.86
C LYS A 271 -5.07 -4.17 17.53
N LEU A 272 -5.75 -5.10 16.85
CA LEU A 272 -5.43 -5.47 15.48
C LEU A 272 -5.89 -4.36 14.53
#